data_AF-A0A9D2GS38-F1
#
_entry.id   AF-A0A9D2GS38-F1
#
_cell.length_a   1.000
_cell.length_b   1.000
_cell.length_c   1.000
_cell.angle_alpha   90.00
_cell.angle_beta   90.00
_cell.angle_gamma   90.00
#
_symmetry.space_group_name_H-M   'P 1'
#
loop_
_entity.id
_entity.type
_entity.pdbx_description
1 polymer ?
#
loop_
_entity_poly.entity_id
_entity_poly.type
_entity_poly.pdbx_seq_one_letter_code
_entity_poly.pdbx_strand_id
1 'polypeptide(L)'
;MIKQIFKQLWFYRRSNAWLFVEMTLITAASWFLVNAVWPYQYRSHLPDGYETEGVYVLTMSTLYEGQDGYDPASASAEKVSADFHRFGNALRSMPEILDAAPAGTTLPGLSMMNFNTSTLIDTARSVYFAYHAREAGAADLSLLGYRQVWPENGPVEDLPGTVIITSDLADIIWPGENPVGKQFGDAAQLGGSWRVSGVIEPVKIIKDQEYRSFVMFA
;
A
#
# COMPACT_ATOMS: atom_id res chain seq x y z
N MET A 1 -56.58 -22.72 6.90
CA MET A 1 -55.86 -21.54 6.37
C MET A 1 -54.81 -21.92 5.34
N ILE A 2 -53.76 -22.71 5.66
CA ILE A 2 -52.74 -23.16 4.68
C ILE A 2 -53.31 -23.89 3.45
N LYS A 3 -54.31 -24.77 3.63
CA LYS A 3 -55.00 -25.46 2.50
C LYS A 3 -55.72 -24.51 1.54
N GLN A 4 -56.20 -23.35 2.02
CA GLN A 4 -56.85 -22.34 1.18
C GLN A 4 -55.82 -21.53 0.40
N ILE A 5 -54.67 -21.22 1.01
CA ILE A 5 -53.54 -20.55 0.35
C ILE A 5 -53.01 -21.37 -0.83
N PHE A 6 -52.82 -22.69 -0.66
CA PHE A 6 -52.39 -23.56 -1.76
C PHE A 6 -53.43 -23.67 -2.89
N LYS A 7 -54.73 -23.66 -2.58
CA LYS A 7 -55.79 -23.64 -3.59
C LYS A 7 -55.79 -22.32 -4.39
N GLN A 8 -55.58 -21.18 -3.74
CA GLN A 8 -55.44 -19.88 -4.42
C GLN A 8 -54.17 -19.83 -5.28
N LEU A 9 -53.04 -20.33 -4.76
CA LEU A 9 -51.79 -20.43 -5.52
C LEU A 9 -51.94 -21.26 -6.80
N TRP A 10 -52.71 -22.34 -6.72
CA TRP A 10 -52.99 -23.20 -7.87
C TRP A 10 -53.96 -22.58 -8.87
N PHE A 11 -55.02 -21.91 -8.40
CA PHE A 11 -56.01 -21.25 -9.27
C PHE A 11 -55.36 -20.16 -10.14
N TYR A 12 -54.42 -19.40 -9.59
CA TYR A 12 -53.66 -18.37 -10.31
C TYR A 12 -52.28 -18.85 -10.79
N ARG A 13 -52.06 -20.16 -11.00
CA ARG A 13 -50.75 -20.75 -11.28
C ARG A 13 -49.92 -20.05 -12.38
N ARG A 14 -50.56 -19.50 -13.42
CA ARG A 14 -49.86 -18.79 -14.51
C ARG A 14 -49.31 -17.44 -14.06
N SER A 15 -50.13 -16.67 -13.35
CA SER A 15 -49.73 -15.38 -12.77
C SER A 15 -48.73 -15.58 -11.63
N ASN A 16 -48.93 -16.60 -10.79
CA ASN A 16 -48.01 -16.94 -9.71
C ASN A 16 -46.67 -17.47 -10.24
N ALA A 17 -46.65 -18.23 -11.35
CA ALA A 17 -45.41 -18.65 -12.00
C ALA A 17 -44.66 -17.45 -12.59
N TRP A 18 -45.38 -16.49 -13.20
CA TRP A 18 -44.78 -15.24 -13.67
C TRP A 18 -44.14 -14.46 -12.52
N LEU A 19 -44.88 -14.27 -11.42
CA LEU A 19 -44.37 -13.60 -10.22
C LEU A 19 -43.17 -14.32 -9.60
N PHE A 20 -43.15 -15.66 -9.63
CA PHE A 20 -42.01 -16.45 -9.20
C PHE A 20 -40.77 -16.24 -10.09
N VAL A 21 -40.96 -16.20 -11.41
CA VAL A 21 -39.87 -15.89 -12.36
C VAL A 21 -39.33 -14.49 -12.11
N GLU A 22 -40.21 -13.50 -11.94
CA GLU A 22 -39.82 -12.12 -11.62
C GLU A 22 -39.03 -12.03 -10.31
N MET A 23 -39.52 -12.65 -9.24
CA MET A 23 -38.81 -12.72 -7.95
C MET A 23 -37.43 -13.41 -8.09
N THR A 24 -37.35 -14.48 -8.88
CA THR A 24 -36.09 -15.19 -9.13
C THR A 24 -35.10 -14.30 -9.87
N LEU A 25 -35.56 -13.59 -10.91
CA LEU A 25 -34.75 -12.64 -11.67
C LEU A 25 -34.27 -11.48 -10.80
N ILE A 26 -35.16 -10.87 -10.00
CA ILE A 26 -34.81 -9.79 -9.07
C ILE A 26 -33.79 -10.28 -8.03
N THR A 27 -33.98 -11.48 -7.49
CA THR A 27 -33.04 -12.07 -6.52
C THR A 27 -31.67 -12.31 -7.14
N ALA A 28 -31.62 -12.88 -8.35
CA ALA A 28 -30.37 -13.09 -9.06
C ALA A 28 -29.68 -11.76 -9.37
N ALA A 29 -30.40 -10.76 -9.88
CA ALA A 29 -29.86 -9.43 -10.17
C ALA A 29 -29.34 -8.74 -8.89
N SER A 30 -30.09 -8.83 -7.78
CA SER A 30 -29.69 -8.28 -6.49
C SER A 30 -28.43 -8.96 -5.96
N TRP A 31 -28.31 -10.29 -6.11
CA TRP A 31 -27.11 -11.04 -5.74
C TRP A 31 -25.88 -10.56 -6.51
N PHE A 32 -25.99 -10.34 -7.82
CA PHE A 32 -24.89 -9.78 -8.62
C PHE A 32 -24.52 -8.36 -8.17
N LEU A 33 -25.51 -7.52 -7.87
CA LEU A 33 -25.26 -6.16 -7.37
C LEU A 33 -24.54 -6.18 -6.02
N VAL A 34 -24.98 -7.01 -5.08
CA VAL A 34 -24.30 -7.16 -3.78
C VAL A 34 -22.88 -7.65 -3.98
N ASN A 35 -22.64 -8.66 -4.82
CA ASN A 35 -21.28 -9.14 -5.08
C ASN A 35 -20.38 -8.10 -5.77
N ALA A 36 -20.95 -7.20 -6.56
CA ALA A 36 -20.19 -6.14 -7.21
C ALA A 36 -19.79 -5.03 -6.22
N VAL A 37 -20.69 -4.65 -5.30
CA VAL A 37 -20.52 -3.49 -4.41
C VAL A 37 -19.93 -3.86 -3.05
N TRP A 38 -20.36 -4.98 -2.48
CA TRP A 38 -19.99 -5.38 -1.12
C TRP A 38 -18.47 -5.53 -0.91
N PRO A 39 -17.70 -6.18 -1.79
CA PRO A 39 -16.26 -6.31 -1.58
C PRO A 39 -15.53 -4.97 -1.56
N TYR A 40 -15.96 -4.01 -2.39
CA TYR A 40 -15.40 -2.66 -2.39
C TYR A 40 -15.65 -1.94 -1.07
N GLN A 41 -16.90 -1.96 -0.60
CA GLN A 41 -17.28 -1.36 0.67
C GLN A 41 -16.58 -2.03 1.85
N TYR A 42 -16.51 -3.36 1.85
CA TYR A 42 -15.80 -4.09 2.89
C TYR A 42 -14.32 -3.68 2.96
N ARG A 43 -13.64 -3.63 1.80
CA ARG A 43 -12.22 -3.25 1.73
C ARG A 43 -11.97 -1.81 2.12
N SER A 44 -12.84 -0.86 1.74
CA SER A 44 -12.68 0.55 2.10
C SER A 44 -12.77 0.81 3.60
N HIS A 45 -13.43 -0.06 4.37
CA HIS A 45 -13.52 0.06 5.83
C HIS A 45 -12.40 -0.67 6.59
N LEU A 46 -11.57 -1.47 5.90
CA LEU A 46 -10.39 -2.06 6.53
C LEU A 46 -9.33 -0.99 6.79
N PRO A 47 -8.52 -1.10 7.86
CA PRO A 47 -7.40 -0.19 8.09
C PRO A 47 -6.40 -0.21 6.93
N ASP A 48 -5.82 0.93 6.58
CA ASP A 48 -4.87 1.01 5.46
C ASP A 48 -3.45 0.52 5.83
N GLY A 49 -3.16 0.33 7.12
CA GLY A 49 -1.84 -0.07 7.63
C GLY A 49 -0.90 1.11 7.93
N TYR A 50 -1.37 2.33 7.71
CA TYR A 50 -0.72 3.61 8.01
C TYR A 50 -1.78 4.68 8.31
N GLU A 51 -1.35 5.77 8.93
CA GLU A 51 -2.16 6.93 9.32
C GLU A 51 -1.84 8.10 8.40
N THR A 52 -2.84 8.59 7.66
CA THR A 52 -2.68 9.75 6.76
C THR A 52 -3.32 11.02 7.30
N GLU A 53 -3.92 10.98 8.49
CA GLU A 53 -4.57 12.15 9.07
C GLU A 53 -3.52 13.23 9.40
N GLY A 54 -3.67 14.41 8.79
CA GLY A 54 -2.70 15.51 8.96
C GLY A 54 -1.38 15.33 8.19
N VAL A 55 -1.23 14.27 7.39
CA VAL A 55 -0.04 14.04 6.56
C VAL A 55 -0.32 14.48 5.12
N TYR A 56 0.55 15.32 4.57
CA TYR A 56 0.44 15.85 3.21
C TYR A 56 1.68 15.52 2.39
N VAL A 57 1.48 15.21 1.11
CA VAL A 57 2.57 14.95 0.17
C VAL A 57 2.73 16.14 -0.77
N LEU A 58 3.96 16.65 -0.84
CA LEU A 58 4.36 17.70 -1.77
C LEU A 58 5.18 17.07 -2.90
N THR A 59 4.63 17.08 -4.11
CA THR A 59 5.34 16.61 -5.30
C THR A 59 6.18 17.74 -5.85
N MET A 60 7.49 17.51 -5.96
CA MET A 60 8.42 18.46 -6.56
C MET A 60 9.01 17.88 -7.84
N SER A 61 9.18 18.74 -8.83
CA SER A 61 9.79 18.40 -10.12
C SER A 61 10.98 19.31 -10.36
N THR A 62 12.05 18.76 -10.93
CA THR A 62 13.19 19.55 -11.39
C THR A 62 12.82 20.35 -12.62
N LEU A 63 13.38 21.56 -12.74
CA LEU A 63 13.29 22.35 -13.96
C LEU A 63 14.25 21.81 -15.02
N TYR A 64 13.88 21.96 -16.29
CA TYR A 64 14.69 21.54 -17.44
C TYR A 64 15.12 22.73 -18.29
N GLU A 65 16.12 22.53 -19.15
CA GLU A 65 16.62 23.55 -20.08
C GLU A 65 15.48 24.17 -20.90
N GLY A 66 15.42 25.50 -20.92
CA GLY A 66 14.37 26.27 -21.60
C GLY A 66 13.16 26.62 -20.73
N GLN A 67 13.09 26.15 -19.49
CA GLN A 67 12.10 26.61 -18.52
C GLN A 67 12.58 27.86 -17.76
N ASP A 68 11.66 28.75 -17.42
CA ASP A 68 11.98 29.95 -16.63
C ASP A 68 12.52 29.55 -15.25
N GLY A 69 13.62 30.18 -14.82
CA GLY A 69 14.32 29.84 -13.59
C GLY A 69 15.20 28.59 -13.64
N TYR A 70 15.38 27.93 -14.80
CA TYR A 70 16.37 26.85 -14.94
C TYR A 70 17.80 27.39 -14.83
N ASP A 71 18.58 26.81 -13.92
CA ASP A 71 20.01 27.09 -13.75
C ASP A 71 20.83 25.82 -14.05
N PRO A 72 21.64 25.80 -15.13
CA PRO A 72 22.48 24.65 -15.44
C PRO A 72 23.54 24.36 -14.37
N ALA A 73 23.96 25.35 -13.57
CA ALA A 73 24.89 25.14 -12.46
C ALA A 73 24.25 24.38 -11.28
N SER A 74 22.91 24.37 -11.22
CA SER A 74 22.12 23.68 -10.18
C SER A 74 21.55 22.33 -10.66
N ALA A 75 21.84 21.91 -11.90
CA ALA A 75 21.30 20.70 -12.51
C ALA A 75 22.03 19.39 -12.12
N SER A 76 23.16 19.46 -11.39
CA SER A 76 23.86 18.26 -10.90
C SER A 76 23.04 17.51 -9.84
N ALA A 77 23.13 16.17 -9.78
CA ALA A 77 22.39 15.34 -8.84
C ALA A 77 22.62 15.74 -7.37
N GLU A 78 23.84 16.09 -7.00
CA GLU A 78 24.20 16.52 -5.64
C GLU A 78 23.51 17.83 -5.26
N LYS A 79 23.41 18.79 -6.19
CA LYS A 79 22.71 20.05 -5.98
C LYS A 79 21.19 19.85 -5.87
N VAL A 80 20.62 19.02 -6.75
CA VAL A 80 19.20 18.67 -6.69
C VAL A 80 18.83 18.05 -5.35
N SER A 81 19.62 17.09 -4.86
CA SER A 81 19.43 16.50 -3.52
C SER A 81 19.58 17.55 -2.42
N ALA A 82 20.64 18.37 -2.46
CA ALA A 82 20.85 19.41 -1.46
C ALA A 82 19.69 20.42 -1.39
N ASP A 83 19.17 20.85 -2.54
CA ASP A 83 18.02 21.75 -2.61
C ASP A 83 16.73 21.08 -2.13
N PHE A 84 16.51 19.81 -2.46
CA PHE A 84 15.41 19.01 -1.95
C PHE A 84 15.40 18.97 -0.41
N HIS A 85 16.55 18.69 0.22
CA HIS A 85 16.66 18.73 1.68
C HIS A 85 16.54 20.15 2.25
N ARG A 86 16.98 21.18 1.52
CA ARG A 86 16.79 22.58 1.93
C ARG A 86 15.31 22.94 2.06
N PHE A 87 14.47 22.51 1.10
CA PHE A 87 13.02 22.67 1.20
C PHE A 87 12.44 21.92 2.39
N GLY A 88 12.81 20.66 2.59
CA GLY A 88 12.38 19.87 3.76
C GLY A 88 12.74 20.55 5.09
N ASN A 89 13.97 21.06 5.22
CA ASN A 89 14.40 21.77 6.42
C ASN A 89 13.68 23.11 6.62
N ALA A 90 13.34 23.81 5.54
CA ALA A 90 12.52 25.02 5.62
C ALA A 90 11.08 24.73 6.05
N LEU A 91 10.52 23.57 5.68
CA LEU A 91 9.21 23.14 6.18
C LEU A 91 9.29 22.80 7.68
N ARG A 92 10.32 22.06 8.10
CA ARG A 92 10.52 21.72 9.52
C ARG A 92 10.73 22.93 10.44
N SER A 93 11.14 24.08 9.90
CA SER A 93 11.31 25.29 10.72
C SER A 93 10.01 26.06 10.96
N MET A 94 8.92 25.68 10.28
CA MET A 94 7.59 26.28 10.48
C MET A 94 6.94 25.69 11.74
N PRO A 95 6.45 26.51 12.69
CA PRO A 95 5.89 26.02 13.95
C PRO A 95 4.59 25.23 13.79
N GLU A 96 3.89 25.38 12.65
CA GLU A 96 2.68 24.63 12.32
C GLU A 96 2.95 23.23 11.79
N ILE A 97 4.20 22.92 11.41
CA ILE A 97 4.60 21.65 10.81
C ILE A 97 5.26 20.78 11.88
N LEU A 98 4.71 19.59 12.10
CA LEU A 98 5.24 18.63 13.07
C LEU A 98 6.62 18.11 12.65
N ASP A 99 6.72 17.62 11.41
CA ASP A 99 7.96 17.22 10.75
C ASP A 99 7.72 17.14 9.23
N ALA A 100 8.79 17.03 8.46
CA ALA A 100 8.76 16.73 7.03
C ALA A 100 9.74 15.59 6.75
N ALA A 101 9.42 14.63 5.89
CA ALA A 101 10.32 13.56 5.54
C ALA A 101 10.52 13.47 4.02
N PRO A 102 11.76 13.25 3.56
CA PRO A 102 12.01 12.89 2.16
C PRO A 102 11.30 11.56 1.85
N ALA A 103 10.52 11.52 0.78
CA ALA A 103 9.78 10.33 0.38
C ALA A 103 9.92 10.11 -1.13
N GLY A 104 10.05 8.85 -1.54
CA GLY A 104 10.03 8.47 -2.94
C GLY A 104 8.64 8.58 -3.58
N THR A 105 8.59 8.43 -4.89
CA THR A 105 7.36 8.57 -5.68
C THR A 105 6.42 7.36 -5.58
N THR A 106 6.70 6.36 -4.76
CA THR A 106 5.84 5.16 -4.61
C THR A 106 5.26 5.00 -3.21
N LEU A 107 4.97 6.12 -2.55
CA LEU A 107 4.41 6.11 -1.21
C LEU A 107 2.97 5.53 -1.20
N PRO A 108 2.67 4.51 -0.36
CA PRO A 108 1.34 3.88 -0.31
C PRO A 108 0.22 4.88 -0.04
N GLY A 109 -0.87 4.80 -0.82
CA GLY A 109 -2.11 5.58 -0.64
C GLY A 109 -2.03 7.10 -0.80
N LEU A 110 -0.82 7.67 -0.83
CA LEU A 110 -0.58 9.11 -0.95
C LEU A 110 0.15 9.50 -2.23
N SER A 111 0.76 8.53 -2.94
CA SER A 111 1.39 8.77 -4.23
C SER A 111 0.48 8.45 -5.42
N MET A 112 0.76 9.10 -6.55
CA MET A 112 0.16 8.82 -7.86
C MET A 112 0.78 7.60 -8.56
N MET A 113 1.94 7.11 -8.11
CA MET A 113 2.64 5.98 -8.74
C MET A 113 2.81 4.84 -7.75
N ASN A 114 2.62 3.61 -8.25
CA ASN A 114 2.88 2.39 -7.50
C ASN A 114 3.59 1.43 -8.44
N PHE A 115 4.76 0.95 -8.04
CA PHE A 115 5.54 -0.01 -8.82
C PHE A 115 5.57 -1.36 -8.13
N ASN A 116 5.60 -2.40 -8.96
CA ASN A 116 5.76 -3.76 -8.52
C ASN A 116 7.10 -4.28 -8.99
N THR A 117 7.70 -5.12 -8.17
CA THR A 117 8.86 -5.91 -8.55
C THR A 117 8.69 -7.32 -8.00
N SER A 118 9.67 -8.18 -8.23
CA SER A 118 9.67 -9.54 -7.72
C SER A 118 11.03 -9.94 -7.21
N THR A 119 11.05 -10.88 -6.27
CA THR A 119 12.27 -11.59 -5.90
C THR A 119 12.06 -13.09 -5.99
N LEU A 120 13.13 -13.83 -6.29
CA LEU A 120 13.12 -15.28 -6.26
C LEU A 120 13.18 -15.73 -4.81
N ILE A 121 12.22 -16.57 -4.41
CA ILE A 121 12.27 -17.29 -3.13
C ILE A 121 13.08 -18.57 -3.30
N ASP A 122 12.89 -19.26 -4.43
CA ASP A 122 13.63 -20.45 -4.82
C ASP A 122 13.82 -20.50 -6.35
N THR A 123 14.43 -21.58 -6.86
CA THR A 123 14.75 -21.73 -8.29
C THR A 123 13.51 -21.77 -9.21
N ALA A 124 12.32 -21.98 -8.66
CA ALA A 124 11.06 -22.12 -9.40
C ALA A 124 9.98 -21.11 -9.00
N ARG A 125 10.16 -20.36 -7.91
CA ARG A 125 9.15 -19.47 -7.34
C ARG A 125 9.67 -18.06 -7.15
N SER A 126 8.89 -17.10 -7.64
CA SER A 126 9.03 -15.69 -7.33
C SER A 126 7.85 -15.20 -6.49
N VAL A 127 8.11 -14.18 -5.67
CA VAL A 127 7.07 -13.40 -5.00
C VAL A 127 7.08 -11.99 -5.57
N TYR A 128 5.88 -11.49 -5.86
CA TYR A 128 5.67 -10.12 -6.32
C TYR A 128 5.28 -9.24 -5.15
N PHE A 129 5.86 -8.06 -5.09
CA PHE A 129 5.58 -7.07 -4.05
C PHE A 129 5.62 -5.66 -4.62
N ALA A 130 4.86 -4.77 -4.00
CA ALA A 130 5.00 -3.34 -4.21
C ALA A 130 6.19 -2.82 -3.41
N TYR A 131 6.78 -1.71 -3.83
CA TYR A 131 7.91 -1.14 -3.09
C TYR A 131 7.87 0.38 -2.95
N HIS A 132 8.53 0.85 -1.89
CA HIS A 132 8.78 2.25 -1.64
C HIS A 132 10.26 2.50 -1.37
N ALA A 133 10.87 3.34 -2.22
CA ALA A 133 12.20 3.86 -1.96
C ALA A 133 12.10 5.07 -1.03
N ARG A 134 12.88 5.05 0.04
CA ARG A 134 12.96 6.10 1.05
C ARG A 134 14.42 6.36 1.39
N GLU A 135 14.66 7.43 2.13
CA GLU A 135 15.98 7.71 2.68
C GLU A 135 16.09 7.08 4.07
N ALA A 136 17.19 6.37 4.31
CA ALA A 136 17.48 5.79 5.61
C ALA A 136 17.50 6.86 6.72
N GLY A 137 16.82 6.58 7.83
CA GLY A 137 16.73 7.46 8.99
C GLY A 137 15.70 8.59 8.84
N ALA A 138 14.94 8.62 7.75
CA ALA A 138 13.86 9.58 7.58
C ALA A 138 12.71 9.33 8.57
N ALA A 139 12.01 10.40 8.96
CA ALA A 139 10.89 10.34 9.90
C ALA A 139 9.58 9.85 9.28
N ASP A 140 9.58 9.43 8.01
CA ASP A 140 8.40 8.98 7.27
C ASP A 140 7.72 7.77 7.93
N LEU A 141 8.49 6.85 8.51
CA LEU A 141 7.94 5.69 9.24
C LEU A 141 7.06 6.12 10.41
N SER A 142 7.55 7.09 11.21
CA SER A 142 6.83 7.64 12.36
C SER A 142 5.67 8.55 11.93
N LEU A 143 5.86 9.37 10.89
CA LEU A 143 4.85 10.29 10.38
C LEU A 143 3.63 9.56 9.83
N LEU A 144 3.84 8.40 9.20
CA LEU A 144 2.78 7.57 8.64
C LEU A 144 2.26 6.53 9.63
N GLY A 145 2.79 6.47 10.86
CA GLY A 145 2.27 5.60 11.90
C GLY A 145 2.22 4.11 11.51
N TYR A 146 3.20 3.63 10.74
CA TYR A 146 3.23 2.20 10.39
C TYR A 146 3.31 1.35 11.65
N ARG A 147 2.47 0.32 11.73
CA ARG A 147 2.43 -0.57 12.90
C ARG A 147 3.52 -1.60 12.79
N GLN A 148 4.52 -1.48 13.65
CA GLN A 148 5.61 -2.42 13.76
C GLN A 148 5.15 -3.75 14.39
N VAL A 149 5.56 -4.85 13.76
CA VAL A 149 5.40 -6.23 14.24
C VAL A 149 6.74 -6.76 14.77
N TRP A 150 7.83 -6.56 14.01
CA TRP A 150 9.18 -6.91 14.43
C TRP A 150 10.16 -5.74 14.23
N PRO A 151 11.17 -5.59 15.11
CA PRO A 151 11.38 -6.36 16.34
C PRO A 151 10.28 -6.10 17.40
N GLU A 152 9.85 -7.10 18.17
CA GLU A 152 8.79 -6.88 19.19
C GLU A 152 9.20 -5.88 20.28
N ASN A 153 10.50 -5.88 20.63
CA ASN A 153 11.06 -5.07 21.69
C ASN A 153 12.24 -4.23 21.16
N GLY A 154 11.94 -3.08 20.58
CA GLY A 154 12.95 -2.12 20.14
C GLY A 154 12.53 -1.32 18.91
N PRO A 155 13.27 -0.26 18.54
CA PRO A 155 13.02 0.44 17.28
C PRO A 155 13.43 -0.43 16.09
N VAL A 156 12.77 -0.24 14.94
CA VAL A 156 13.31 -0.70 13.66
C VAL A 156 14.61 0.04 13.36
N GLU A 157 15.66 -0.71 13.06
CA GLU A 157 16.93 -0.16 12.64
C GLU A 157 16.82 0.33 11.20
N ASP A 158 16.89 1.64 11.01
CA ASP A 158 16.69 2.27 9.71
C ASP A 158 18.00 2.82 9.14
N LEU A 159 18.76 1.93 8.50
CA LEU A 159 20.09 2.22 7.96
C LEU A 159 20.15 1.92 6.46
N PRO A 160 21.08 2.54 5.71
CA PRO A 160 21.28 2.22 4.31
C PRO A 160 21.56 0.73 4.10
N GLY A 161 20.89 0.11 3.13
CA GLY A 161 21.00 -1.33 2.85
C GLY A 161 20.17 -2.22 3.76
N THR A 162 19.32 -1.63 4.59
CA THR A 162 18.27 -2.37 5.31
C THR A 162 16.93 -2.28 4.60
N VAL A 163 16.03 -3.18 4.96
CA VAL A 163 14.70 -3.23 4.36
C VAL A 163 13.65 -3.52 5.42
N ILE A 164 12.49 -2.89 5.26
CA ILE A 164 11.31 -3.15 6.08
C ILE A 164 10.27 -3.81 5.19
N ILE A 165 9.74 -4.95 5.64
CA ILE A 165 8.78 -5.75 4.87
C ILE A 165 7.45 -5.85 5.63
N THR A 166 6.37 -6.13 4.92
CA THR A 166 5.09 -6.45 5.57
C THR A 166 5.07 -7.88 6.11
N SER A 167 4.26 -8.12 7.15
CA SER A 167 4.16 -9.43 7.79
C SER A 167 3.63 -10.52 6.86
N ASP A 168 2.72 -10.18 5.93
CA ASP A 168 2.25 -11.12 4.91
C ASP A 168 3.38 -11.57 3.97
N LEU A 169 4.30 -10.67 3.62
CA LEU A 169 5.48 -11.02 2.83
C LEU A 169 6.46 -11.87 3.64
N ALA A 170 6.67 -11.52 4.91
CA ALA A 170 7.49 -12.30 5.83
C ALA A 170 6.95 -13.74 5.96
N ASP A 171 5.63 -13.91 6.10
CA ASP A 171 5.00 -15.23 6.21
C ASP A 171 5.07 -16.05 4.91
N ILE A 172 5.13 -15.40 3.74
CA ILE A 172 5.34 -16.08 2.46
C ILE A 172 6.76 -16.61 2.33
N ILE A 173 7.77 -15.83 2.74
CA ILE A 173 9.19 -16.15 2.51
C ILE A 173 9.75 -16.99 3.66
N TRP A 174 9.41 -16.65 4.90
CA TRP A 174 9.87 -17.30 6.13
C TRP A 174 8.69 -17.62 7.06
N PRO A 175 7.84 -18.61 6.70
CA PRO A 175 6.61 -18.89 7.43
C PRO A 175 6.85 -19.19 8.92
N GLY A 176 6.30 -18.35 9.80
CA GLY A 176 6.38 -18.54 11.25
C GLY A 176 7.77 -18.30 11.87
N GLU A 177 8.72 -17.73 11.12
CA GLU A 177 10.05 -17.37 11.62
C GLU A 177 10.18 -15.86 11.76
N ASN A 178 11.07 -15.39 12.65
CA ASN A 178 11.44 -13.99 12.71
C ASN A 178 12.35 -13.64 11.51
N PRO A 179 11.95 -12.72 10.62
CA PRO A 179 12.73 -12.38 9.44
C PRO A 179 13.83 -11.35 9.73
N VAL A 180 13.80 -10.66 10.87
CA VAL A 180 14.80 -9.63 11.22
C VAL A 180 16.20 -10.23 11.23
N GLY A 181 17.13 -9.56 10.54
CA GLY A 181 18.51 -9.98 10.35
C GLY A 181 18.75 -10.88 9.13
N LYS A 182 17.70 -11.42 8.50
CA LYS A 182 17.84 -12.23 7.28
C LYS A 182 18.10 -11.35 6.06
N GLN A 183 18.68 -11.97 5.03
CA GLN A 183 18.90 -11.32 3.74
C GLN A 183 17.65 -11.45 2.87
N PHE A 184 17.29 -10.36 2.21
CA PHE A 184 16.16 -10.24 1.30
C PHE A 184 16.66 -9.68 -0.05
N GLY A 185 16.13 -10.23 -1.14
CA GLY A 185 16.51 -9.83 -2.50
C GLY A 185 17.66 -10.64 -3.09
N ASP A 186 17.70 -10.68 -4.42
CA ASP A 186 18.78 -11.28 -5.21
C ASP A 186 19.53 -10.15 -5.92
N ALA A 187 20.86 -10.28 -6.03
CA ALA A 187 21.77 -9.24 -6.54
C ALA A 187 21.47 -8.80 -7.98
N ALA A 188 20.62 -9.53 -8.70
CA ALA A 188 20.39 -9.40 -10.14
C ALA A 188 19.38 -8.33 -10.59
N GLN A 189 18.45 -7.86 -9.74
CA GLN A 189 17.37 -6.96 -10.22
C GLN A 189 17.42 -5.51 -9.70
N LEU A 190 17.98 -5.26 -8.51
CA LEU A 190 18.03 -3.91 -7.91
C LEU A 190 19.36 -3.63 -7.15
N GLY A 191 20.40 -4.44 -7.36
CA GLY A 191 21.77 -4.10 -6.98
C GLY A 191 22.13 -4.24 -5.50
N GLY A 192 21.39 -5.01 -4.70
CA GLY A 192 21.76 -5.25 -3.30
C GLY A 192 21.12 -6.51 -2.71
N SER A 193 21.82 -7.13 -1.77
CA SER A 193 21.23 -8.04 -0.79
C SER A 193 20.91 -7.15 0.42
N TRP A 194 19.63 -6.97 0.75
CA TRP A 194 19.20 -6.12 1.86
C TRP A 194 19.02 -6.94 3.11
N ARG A 195 19.42 -6.39 4.26
CA ARG A 195 19.11 -7.00 5.55
C ARG A 195 17.75 -6.55 6.04
N VAL A 196 16.85 -7.48 6.31
CA VAL A 196 15.56 -7.17 6.93
C VAL A 196 15.82 -6.58 8.32
N SER A 197 15.41 -5.34 8.56
CA SER A 197 15.56 -4.67 9.85
C SER A 197 14.25 -4.54 10.61
N GLY A 198 13.13 -4.57 9.90
CA GLY A 198 11.80 -4.43 10.49
C GLY A 198 10.73 -5.18 9.73
N VAL A 199 9.65 -5.50 10.44
CA VAL A 199 8.41 -6.01 9.88
C VAL A 199 7.27 -5.13 10.34
N ILE A 200 6.39 -4.74 9.43
CA ILE A 200 5.19 -3.96 9.72
C ILE A 200 3.92 -4.76 9.39
N GLU A 201 2.77 -4.32 9.90
CA GLU A 201 1.47 -4.87 9.51
C GLU A 201 1.23 -4.70 8.00
N PRO A 202 0.34 -5.52 7.39
CA PRO A 202 0.02 -5.40 5.97
C PRO A 202 -0.52 -4.00 5.64
N VAL A 203 -0.10 -3.47 4.49
CA VAL A 203 -0.47 -2.13 4.04
C VAL A 203 -1.29 -2.17 2.75
N LYS A 204 -2.19 -1.21 2.61
CA LYS A 204 -2.92 -0.98 1.37
C LYS A 204 -2.15 0.01 0.50
N ILE A 205 -1.66 -0.48 -0.63
CA ILE A 205 -1.04 0.35 -1.65
C ILE A 205 -2.07 1.27 -2.30
N ILE A 206 -3.30 0.77 -2.49
CA ILE A 206 -4.46 1.50 -2.99
C ILE A 206 -5.60 1.30 -1.98
N LYS A 207 -6.18 2.39 -1.47
CA LYS A 207 -7.07 2.39 -0.29
C LYS A 207 -8.32 1.51 -0.39
N ASP A 208 -8.83 1.27 -1.60
CA ASP A 208 -10.03 0.47 -1.86
C ASP A 208 -9.74 -0.97 -2.32
N GLN A 209 -8.47 -1.36 -2.33
CA GLN A 209 -8.01 -2.69 -2.72
C GLN A 209 -7.56 -3.52 -1.52
N GLU A 210 -7.20 -4.78 -1.80
CA GLU A 210 -6.68 -5.69 -0.79
C GLU A 210 -5.27 -5.27 -0.36
N TYR A 211 -4.85 -5.74 0.81
CA TYR A 211 -3.46 -5.64 1.21
C TYR A 211 -2.56 -6.28 0.17
N ARG A 212 -1.38 -5.70 -0.02
CA ARG A 212 -0.38 -6.25 -0.92
C ARG A 212 0.94 -6.31 -0.19
N SER A 213 1.68 -7.38 -0.44
CA SER A 213 3.06 -7.50 0.02
C SER A 213 3.86 -6.27 -0.39
N PHE A 214 4.52 -5.66 0.59
CA PHE A 214 5.14 -4.36 0.42
C PHE A 214 6.51 -4.31 1.09
N VAL A 215 7.40 -3.55 0.46
CA VAL A 215 8.80 -3.47 0.82
C VAL A 215 9.27 -2.02 0.81
N MET A 216 9.87 -1.57 1.91
CA MET A 216 10.48 -0.25 2.01
C MET A 216 12.00 -0.37 1.99
N PHE A 217 12.62 0.23 0.98
CA PHE A 217 14.07 0.23 0.79
C PHE A 217 14.67 1.52 1.32
N ALA A 218 15.70 1.39 2.15
CA ALA A 218 16.46 2.49 2.75
C ALA A 218 17.93 2.48 2.29
#